data_AF-A0AAU2NU94-F1
#
_entry.id   AF-A0AAU2NU94-F1
#
_cell.length_a   1.000
_cell.length_b   1.000
_cell.length_c   1.000
_cell.angle_alpha   90.00
_cell.angle_beta   90.00
_cell.angle_gamma   90.00
#
_symmetry.space_group_name_H-M   'P 1'
#
loop_
_entity.id
_entity.type
_entity.pdbx_description
1 polymer ?
#
loop_
_entity_poly.entity_id
_entity_poly.type
_entity_poly.pdbx_seq_one_letter_code
_entity_poly.pdbx_strand_id
1 'polypeptide(L)'
;MEGLSALAAAGGAGIVQAAGTDVWAGLRERVGRLLGRGRPEAERAALERLDRTEEALGAAPPGELDAVSGRQAASWQTRLEDFLDELSPEEQAPAAEQLRALLDEAAAARAAASVRAENSGVTAGRDISNHGGAIGRDFGGPVTIGTPDRPTPPGAAPR
;
A
#
# COMPACT_ATOMS: atom_id res chain seq x y z
N MET A 1 -0.36 -25.17 1.88
CA MET A 1 -1.30 -24.02 1.94
C MET A 1 -0.63 -22.73 2.45
N GLU A 2 0.58 -22.75 2.99
CA GLU A 2 1.26 -21.54 3.54
C GLU A 2 1.35 -20.36 2.56
N GLY A 3 1.46 -20.61 1.25
CA GLY A 3 1.53 -19.55 0.24
C GLY A 3 0.24 -18.73 0.06
N LEU A 4 -0.94 -19.32 0.27
CA LEU A 4 -2.24 -18.63 0.11
C LEU A 4 -2.57 -17.78 1.33
N SER A 5 -2.34 -18.31 2.55
CA SER A 5 -2.52 -17.52 3.78
C SER A 5 -1.53 -16.35 3.85
N ALA A 6 -0.27 -16.54 3.44
CA ALA A 6 0.70 -15.44 3.35
C ALA A 6 0.26 -14.37 2.33
N LEU A 7 -0.33 -14.78 1.20
CA LEU A 7 -0.90 -13.84 0.22
C LEU A 7 -2.11 -13.11 0.81
N ALA A 8 -3.02 -13.80 1.49
CA ALA A 8 -4.18 -13.20 2.11
C ALA A 8 -3.80 -12.19 3.20
N ALA A 9 -2.79 -12.49 4.01
CA ALA A 9 -2.22 -11.57 5.00
C ALA A 9 -1.62 -10.33 4.32
N ALA A 10 -0.85 -10.52 3.24
CA ALA A 10 -0.29 -9.43 2.45
C ALA A 10 -1.41 -8.59 1.78
N GLY A 11 -2.48 -9.22 1.33
CA GLY A 11 -3.64 -8.56 0.74
C GLY A 11 -4.42 -7.72 1.75
N GLY A 12 -4.66 -8.25 2.95
CA GLY A 12 -5.29 -7.49 4.03
C GLY A 12 -4.49 -6.26 4.42
N ALA A 13 -3.17 -6.39 4.54
CA ALA A 13 -2.29 -5.27 4.80
C ALA A 13 -2.27 -4.25 3.64
N GLY A 14 -2.15 -4.72 2.39
CA GLY A 14 -2.10 -3.82 1.23
C GLY A 14 -3.39 -3.05 0.99
N ILE A 15 -4.57 -3.65 1.24
CA ILE A 15 -5.87 -2.96 1.18
C ILE A 15 -5.92 -1.82 2.19
N VAL A 16 -5.52 -2.07 3.45
CA VAL A 16 -5.53 -1.05 4.50
C VAL A 16 -4.50 0.05 4.25
N GLN A 17 -3.32 -0.29 3.73
CA GLN A 17 -2.27 0.68 3.39
C GLN A 17 -2.62 1.57 2.19
N ALA A 18 -3.43 1.06 1.27
CA ALA A 18 -3.95 1.84 0.15
C ALA A 18 -5.14 2.71 0.58
N ALA A 19 -5.94 2.26 1.54
CA ALA A 19 -7.08 3.02 2.05
C ALA A 19 -6.63 4.36 2.66
N GLY A 20 -7.27 5.45 2.26
CA GLY A 20 -6.86 6.81 2.65
C GLY A 20 -5.73 7.42 1.80
N THR A 21 -5.33 6.77 0.69
CA THR A 21 -4.40 7.34 -0.29
C THR A 21 -5.10 7.55 -1.63
N ASP A 22 -4.50 8.36 -2.52
CA ASP A 22 -5.04 8.62 -3.86
C ASP A 22 -5.13 7.37 -4.74
N VAL A 23 -4.40 6.29 -4.41
CA VAL A 23 -4.42 5.02 -5.16
C VAL A 23 -5.58 4.11 -4.75
N TRP A 24 -6.29 4.44 -3.67
CA TRP A 24 -7.39 3.67 -3.13
C TRP A 24 -8.50 3.42 -4.15
N ALA A 25 -8.97 4.47 -4.83
CA ALA A 25 -10.10 4.39 -5.74
C ALA A 25 -9.87 3.34 -6.86
N GLY A 26 -8.66 3.33 -7.43
CA GLY A 26 -8.27 2.36 -8.46
C GLY A 26 -8.12 0.93 -7.94
N LEU A 27 -7.52 0.76 -6.75
CA LEU A 27 -7.38 -0.57 -6.14
C LEU A 27 -8.75 -1.14 -5.76
N ARG A 28 -9.60 -0.33 -5.11
CA ARG A 28 -10.92 -0.70 -4.63
C ARG A 28 -11.79 -1.27 -5.75
N GLU A 29 -11.87 -0.60 -6.90
CA GLU A 29 -12.67 -1.08 -8.03
C GLU A 29 -12.20 -2.44 -8.55
N ARG A 30 -10.87 -2.63 -8.66
CA ARG A 30 -10.30 -3.87 -9.18
C ARG A 30 -10.43 -5.03 -8.20
N VAL A 31 -10.21 -4.78 -6.91
CA VAL A 31 -10.43 -5.77 -5.84
C VAL A 31 -11.92 -6.12 -5.74
N GLY A 32 -12.82 -5.14 -5.84
CA GLY A 32 -14.26 -5.36 -5.88
C GLY A 32 -14.68 -6.28 -7.02
N ARG A 33 -14.16 -6.06 -8.24
CA ARG A 33 -14.40 -6.93 -9.40
C ARG A 33 -13.84 -8.34 -9.21
N LEU A 34 -12.63 -8.45 -8.65
CA LEU A 34 -12.00 -9.74 -8.38
C LEU A 34 -12.83 -10.58 -7.41
N LEU A 35 -13.22 -9.99 -6.29
CA LEU A 35 -14.05 -10.65 -5.27
C LEU A 35 -15.48 -10.91 -5.77
N GLY A 36 -16.02 -10.02 -6.59
CA GLY A 36 -17.33 -10.18 -7.22
C GLY A 36 -17.38 -11.29 -8.27
N ARG A 37 -16.23 -11.65 -8.87
CA ARG A 37 -16.10 -12.66 -9.94
C ARG A 37 -17.09 -12.41 -11.11
N GLY A 38 -17.36 -11.15 -11.42
CA GLY A 38 -18.34 -10.74 -12.43
C GLY A 38 -19.81 -10.87 -12.01
N ARG A 39 -20.10 -11.24 -10.76
CA ARG A 39 -21.46 -11.20 -10.19
C ARG A 39 -21.72 -9.81 -9.60
N PRO A 40 -22.71 -9.06 -10.12
CA PRO A 40 -22.92 -7.66 -9.74
C PRO A 40 -23.30 -7.50 -8.26
N GLU A 41 -24.02 -8.46 -7.67
CA GLU A 41 -24.38 -8.42 -6.24
C GLU A 41 -23.17 -8.63 -5.33
N ALA A 42 -22.31 -9.60 -5.67
CA ALA A 42 -21.09 -9.89 -4.92
C ALA A 42 -20.07 -8.75 -5.05
N GLU A 43 -19.94 -8.16 -6.25
CA GLU A 43 -19.09 -6.99 -6.48
C GLU A 43 -19.54 -5.80 -5.63
N ARG A 44 -20.85 -5.49 -5.61
CA ARG A 44 -21.40 -4.42 -4.77
C ARG A 44 -21.14 -4.67 -3.28
N ALA A 45 -21.39 -5.88 -2.80
CA ALA A 45 -21.14 -6.24 -1.39
C ALA A 45 -19.65 -6.12 -1.02
N ALA A 46 -18.73 -6.46 -1.95
CA ALA A 46 -17.30 -6.29 -1.76
C ALA A 46 -16.90 -4.80 -1.72
N LEU A 47 -17.42 -3.99 -2.65
CA LEU A 47 -17.17 -2.54 -2.71
C LEU A 47 -17.68 -1.81 -1.47
N GLU A 48 -18.91 -2.08 -1.02
CA GLU A 48 -19.47 -1.49 0.20
C GLU A 48 -18.63 -1.81 1.45
N ARG A 49 -17.98 -2.99 1.47
CA ARG A 49 -17.11 -3.39 2.57
C ARG A 49 -15.74 -2.73 2.50
N LEU A 50 -15.22 -2.51 1.30
CA LEU A 50 -14.03 -1.70 1.06
C LEU A 50 -14.29 -0.26 1.50
N ASP A 51 -15.42 0.33 1.11
CA ASP A 51 -15.84 1.69 1.50
C ASP A 51 -15.90 1.86 3.02
N ARG A 52 -16.55 0.92 3.72
CA ARG A 52 -16.55 0.92 5.20
C ARG A 52 -15.16 0.80 5.82
N THR A 53 -14.20 0.21 5.12
CA THR A 53 -12.81 0.12 5.61
C THR A 53 -12.12 1.46 5.51
N GLU A 54 -12.26 2.16 4.39
CA GLU A 54 -11.76 3.54 4.22
C GLU A 54 -12.40 4.49 5.24
N GLU A 55 -13.73 4.43 5.40
CA GLU A 55 -14.44 5.25 6.39
C GLU A 55 -13.96 4.99 7.82
N ALA A 56 -13.78 3.72 8.19
CA ALA A 56 -13.29 3.36 9.53
C ALA A 56 -11.86 3.86 9.78
N LEU A 57 -11.00 3.83 8.76
CA LEU A 57 -9.63 4.33 8.85
C LEU A 57 -9.59 5.86 8.85
N GLY A 58 -10.42 6.53 8.06
CA GLY A 58 -10.54 7.98 8.02
C GLY A 58 -11.18 8.58 9.29
N ALA A 59 -12.06 7.83 9.95
CA ALA A 59 -12.68 8.23 11.21
C ALA A 59 -11.82 7.91 12.45
N ALA A 60 -10.77 7.08 12.31
CA ALA A 60 -9.93 6.69 13.42
C ALA A 60 -9.07 7.87 13.92
N PRO A 61 -9.02 8.10 15.25
CA PRO A 61 -8.07 9.05 15.82
C PRO A 61 -6.62 8.65 15.50
N PRO A 62 -5.68 9.61 15.37
CA PRO A 62 -4.27 9.30 15.07
C PRO A 62 -3.61 8.31 16.05
N GLY A 63 -4.03 8.30 17.32
CA GLY A 63 -3.52 7.35 18.33
C GLY A 63 -4.13 5.95 18.27
N GLU A 64 -5.19 5.76 17.49
CA GLU A 64 -5.89 4.47 17.32
C GLU A 64 -5.78 3.93 15.90
N LEU A 65 -5.27 4.73 14.96
CA LEU A 65 -5.17 4.40 13.54
C LEU A 65 -4.44 3.08 13.32
N ASP A 66 -3.33 2.81 14.01
CA ASP A 66 -2.59 1.55 13.90
C ASP A 66 -3.41 0.35 14.40
N ALA A 67 -4.14 0.53 15.50
CA ALA A 67 -4.99 -0.52 16.07
C ALA A 67 -6.20 -0.84 15.17
N VAL A 68 -6.83 0.21 14.61
CA VAL A 68 -7.92 0.06 13.64
C VAL A 68 -7.38 -0.59 12.36
N SER A 69 -6.23 -0.13 11.85
CA SER A 69 -5.55 -0.70 10.68
C SER A 69 -5.27 -2.19 10.85
N GLY A 70 -4.70 -2.60 11.98
CA GLY A 70 -4.44 -4.00 12.27
C GLY A 70 -5.70 -4.86 12.31
N ARG A 71 -6.78 -4.35 12.93
CA ARG A 71 -8.08 -5.06 12.96
C ARG A 71 -8.69 -5.21 11.58
N GLN A 72 -8.65 -4.14 10.77
CA GLN A 72 -9.16 -4.16 9.41
C GLN A 72 -8.33 -5.11 8.53
N ALA A 73 -7.00 -5.11 8.66
CA ALA A 73 -6.10 -5.99 7.91
C ALA A 73 -6.37 -7.46 8.23
N ALA A 74 -6.49 -7.82 9.51
CA ALA A 74 -6.84 -9.18 9.93
C ALA A 74 -8.22 -9.60 9.40
N SER A 75 -9.20 -8.69 9.43
CA SER A 75 -10.55 -8.97 8.91
C SER A 75 -10.55 -9.17 7.39
N TRP A 76 -9.68 -8.47 6.66
CA TRP A 76 -9.49 -8.67 5.22
C TRP A 76 -8.71 -9.94 4.91
N GLN A 77 -7.70 -10.29 5.70
CA GLN A 77 -6.98 -11.56 5.57
C GLN A 77 -7.94 -12.74 5.60
N THR A 78 -8.77 -12.88 6.64
CA THR A 78 -9.72 -13.99 6.75
C THR A 78 -10.66 -14.05 5.55
N ARG A 79 -11.12 -12.90 5.04
CA ARG A 79 -12.00 -12.88 3.86
C ARG A 79 -11.32 -13.29 2.57
N LEU A 80 -10.03 -12.94 2.42
CA LEU A 80 -9.25 -13.35 1.27
C LEU A 80 -8.93 -14.85 1.35
N GLU A 81 -8.71 -15.38 2.55
CA GLU A 81 -8.60 -16.83 2.80
C GLU A 81 -9.91 -17.53 2.41
N ASP A 82 -11.06 -17.08 2.95
CA ASP A 82 -12.38 -17.64 2.63
C ASP A 82 -12.66 -17.57 1.11
N PHE A 83 -12.37 -16.42 0.49
CA PHE A 83 -12.53 -16.25 -0.95
C PHE A 83 -11.70 -17.26 -1.74
N LEU A 84 -10.42 -17.42 -1.41
CA LEU A 84 -9.51 -18.35 -2.09
C LEU A 84 -9.92 -19.80 -1.86
N ASP A 85 -10.40 -20.14 -0.66
CA ASP A 85 -10.88 -21.48 -0.32
C ASP A 85 -12.19 -21.84 -1.04
N GLU A 86 -13.05 -20.86 -1.33
CA GLU A 86 -14.26 -21.05 -2.14
C GLU A 86 -13.96 -21.29 -3.64
N LEU A 87 -12.75 -20.97 -4.11
CA LEU A 87 -12.35 -21.18 -5.51
C LEU A 87 -11.97 -22.65 -5.77
N SER A 88 -12.28 -23.14 -6.96
CA SER A 88 -11.72 -24.38 -7.46
C SER A 88 -10.18 -24.29 -7.52
N PRO A 89 -9.43 -25.39 -7.32
CA PRO A 89 -7.96 -25.36 -7.34
C PRO A 89 -7.34 -24.76 -8.61
N GLU A 90 -8.02 -24.92 -9.75
CA GLU A 90 -7.65 -24.35 -11.04
C GLU A 90 -7.88 -22.83 -11.15
N GLU A 91 -8.76 -22.28 -10.33
CA GLU A 91 -9.10 -20.86 -10.26
C GLU A 91 -8.33 -20.14 -9.13
N GLN A 92 -7.86 -20.88 -8.12
CA GLN A 92 -7.08 -20.34 -7.00
C GLN A 92 -5.79 -19.67 -7.46
N ALA A 93 -4.99 -20.33 -8.30
CA ALA A 93 -3.73 -19.79 -8.79
C ALA A 93 -3.91 -18.47 -9.58
N PRO A 94 -4.77 -18.38 -10.61
CA PRO A 94 -4.94 -17.13 -11.36
C PRO A 94 -5.58 -16.02 -10.52
N ALA A 95 -6.45 -16.33 -9.57
CA ALA A 95 -7.00 -15.33 -8.65
C ALA A 95 -5.95 -14.80 -7.67
N ALA A 96 -5.11 -15.68 -7.15
CA ALA A 96 -3.99 -15.32 -6.27
C ALA A 96 -2.95 -14.46 -6.99
N GLU A 97 -2.63 -14.78 -8.24
CA GLU A 97 -1.74 -13.96 -9.08
C GLU A 97 -2.34 -12.58 -9.38
N GLN A 98 -3.62 -12.52 -9.75
CA GLN A 98 -4.31 -11.23 -9.95
C GLN A 98 -4.29 -10.39 -8.67
N LEU A 99 -4.61 -10.98 -7.52
CA LEU A 99 -4.56 -10.28 -6.24
C LEU A 99 -3.15 -9.72 -5.97
N ARG A 100 -2.11 -10.54 -6.15
CA ARG A 100 -0.72 -10.11 -5.95
C ARG A 100 -0.33 -8.96 -6.89
N ALA A 101 -0.67 -9.05 -8.17
CA ALA A 101 -0.40 -8.00 -9.15
C ALA A 101 -1.06 -6.67 -8.77
N LEU A 102 -2.33 -6.71 -8.34
CA LEU A 102 -3.06 -5.52 -7.90
C LEU A 102 -2.40 -4.84 -6.69
N LEU A 103 -1.92 -5.63 -5.72
CA LEU A 103 -1.24 -5.13 -4.53
C LEU A 103 0.14 -4.55 -4.86
N ASP A 104 0.90 -5.21 -5.73
CA ASP A 104 2.20 -4.73 -6.19
C ASP A 104 2.07 -3.42 -6.98
N GLU A 105 1.06 -3.30 -7.85
CA GLU A 105 0.74 -2.06 -8.56
C GLU A 105 0.39 -0.92 -7.60
N ALA A 106 -0.45 -1.18 -6.59
CA ALA A 106 -0.81 -0.18 -5.59
C ALA A 106 0.41 0.25 -4.76
N ALA A 107 1.26 -0.69 -4.36
CA ALA A 107 2.50 -0.41 -3.64
C ALA A 107 3.47 0.43 -4.47
N ALA A 108 3.65 0.10 -5.76
CA ALA A 108 4.47 0.86 -6.68
C ALA A 108 3.94 2.28 -6.90
N ALA A 109 2.63 2.43 -7.09
CA ALA A 109 1.99 3.73 -7.25
C ALA A 109 2.16 4.62 -6.00
N ARG A 110 2.05 4.02 -4.79
CA ARG A 110 2.29 4.73 -3.52
C ARG A 110 3.75 5.17 -3.38
N ALA A 111 4.70 4.29 -3.73
CA ALA A 111 6.12 4.63 -3.72
C ALA A 111 6.44 5.80 -4.67
N ALA A 112 5.85 5.79 -5.87
CA ALA A 112 6.01 6.88 -6.83
C ALA A 112 5.41 8.21 -6.34
N ALA A 113 4.28 8.16 -5.60
CA ALA A 113 3.68 9.34 -4.99
C ALA A 113 4.57 9.93 -3.88
N SER A 114 5.20 9.08 -3.05
CA SER A 114 6.13 9.54 -2.01
C SER A 114 7.38 10.23 -2.59
N VAL A 115 8.00 9.68 -3.64
CA VAL A 115 9.18 10.28 -4.28
C VAL A 115 8.87 11.66 -4.88
N ARG A 116 7.64 11.89 -5.36
CA ARG A 116 7.18 13.21 -5.86
C ARG A 116 7.06 14.25 -4.75
N ALA A 117 6.62 13.85 -3.56
CA ALA A 117 6.60 14.72 -2.40
C ALA A 117 8.03 15.09 -1.95
N GLU A 118 9.00 14.20 -2.12
CA GLU A 118 10.40 14.44 -1.73
C GLU A 118 11.19 15.32 -2.73
N ASN A 119 10.88 15.24 -4.03
CA ASN A 119 11.51 16.11 -5.04
C ASN A 119 10.85 17.49 -5.20
N SER A 120 9.67 17.68 -4.61
CA SER A 120 8.99 18.97 -4.53
C SER A 120 9.40 19.62 -3.20
N GLY A 121 10.49 20.39 -3.24
CA GLY A 121 11.20 20.88 -2.06
C GLY A 121 10.30 21.35 -0.90
N VAL A 122 10.46 20.69 0.26
CA VAL A 122 9.97 21.19 1.54
C VAL A 122 11.17 21.33 2.49
N THR A 123 11.49 22.59 2.79
CA THR A 123 12.19 22.94 4.03
C THR A 123 11.12 23.06 5.10
N ALA A 124 10.93 22.00 5.89
CA ALA A 124 10.35 22.10 7.23
C ALA A 124 10.62 20.79 7.95
N GLY A 125 11.52 20.82 8.93
CA GLY A 125 11.79 19.69 9.79
C GLY A 125 10.52 19.21 10.47
N ARG A 126 10.09 17.99 10.14
CA ARG A 126 9.30 17.14 11.02
C ARG A 126 9.49 15.70 10.57
N ASP A 127 9.82 14.85 11.53
CA ASP A 127 10.19 13.45 11.37
C ASP A 127 9.16 12.66 10.55
N ILE A 128 9.61 12.08 9.43
CA ILE A 128 8.84 11.04 8.72
C ILE A 128 9.25 9.71 9.36
N SER A 129 8.42 9.20 10.26
CA SER A 129 8.52 7.80 10.70
C SER A 129 7.99 6.89 9.59
N ASN A 130 8.91 6.33 8.80
CA ASN A 130 8.61 5.22 7.91
C ASN A 130 8.40 3.94 8.75
N HIS A 131 7.14 3.61 9.05
CA HIS A 131 6.77 2.30 9.60
C HIS A 131 6.30 1.37 8.47
N GLY A 132 7.25 0.92 7.67
CA GLY A 132 7.02 -0.03 6.60
C GLY A 132 8.37 -0.57 6.15
N GLY A 133 8.80 -1.67 6.77
CA GLY A 133 10.05 -2.34 6.44
C GLY A 133 10.13 -2.61 4.94
N ALA A 134 10.96 -1.83 4.26
CA ALA A 134 11.32 -2.07 2.88
C ALA A 134 12.18 -3.33 2.85
N ILE A 135 11.58 -4.44 2.42
CA ILE A 135 12.33 -5.59 1.91
C ILE A 135 13.08 -5.12 0.67
N GLY A 136 14.34 -4.72 0.88
CA GLY A 136 15.26 -4.38 -0.19
C GLY A 136 15.41 -5.58 -1.13
N ARG A 137 14.90 -5.45 -2.35
CA ARG A 137 15.38 -6.26 -3.47
C ARG A 137 16.48 -5.48 -4.15
N ASP A 138 17.67 -6.09 -4.18
CA ASP A 138 18.86 -5.63 -4.86
C ASP A 138 18.55 -5.09 -6.27
N PHE A 139 18.71 -3.78 -6.44
CA PHE A 139 19.01 -3.22 -7.74
C PHE A 139 20.54 -3.06 -7.79
N GLY A 140 21.19 -4.03 -8.42
CA GLY A 140 22.61 -3.96 -8.74
C GLY A 140 22.88 -2.85 -9.76
N GLY A 141 23.57 -1.80 -9.32
CA GLY A 141 24.18 -0.78 -10.18
C GLY A 141 24.55 0.47 -9.39
N PRO A 142 25.81 0.98 -9.47
CA PRO A 142 26.19 2.17 -8.73
C PRO A 142 25.56 3.43 -9.35
N VAL A 143 24.59 4.02 -8.66
CA VAL A 143 24.07 5.36 -9.01
C VAL A 143 24.94 6.40 -8.30
N THR A 144 25.87 6.99 -9.06
CA THR A 144 26.59 8.20 -8.66
C THR A 144 25.64 9.39 -8.73
N ILE A 145 25.18 9.89 -7.58
CA ILE A 145 24.51 11.20 -7.50
C ILE A 145 25.59 12.22 -7.17
N GLY A 146 26.05 12.94 -8.21
CA GLY A 146 26.93 14.09 -8.04
C GLY A 146 26.21 15.22 -7.30
N THR A 147 26.77 15.64 -6.17
CA THR A 147 26.39 16.87 -5.48
C THR A 147 26.83 18.08 -6.30
N PRO A 148 25.98 19.11 -6.54
CA PRO A 148 26.48 20.38 -7.05
C PRO A 148 27.28 21.11 -5.95
N ASP A 149 28.45 21.56 -6.33
CA ASP A 149 29.40 22.37 -5.57
C ASP A 149 28.71 23.62 -5.00
N ARG A 150 28.82 23.86 -3.69
CA ARG A 150 28.44 25.12 -3.06
C ARG A 150 29.71 25.94 -2.83
N PRO A 151 29.90 27.10 -3.47
CA PRO A 151 30.95 28.02 -3.07
C PRO A 151 30.60 28.64 -1.71
N THR A 152 31.44 28.43 -0.69
CA THR A 152 31.39 29.14 0.58
C THR A 152 31.84 30.59 0.42
N PRO A 153 31.17 31.60 1.00
CA PRO A 153 31.72 32.95 1.09
C PRO A 153 32.72 33.02 2.28
N PRO A 154 33.97 33.48 2.09
CA PRO A 154 34.83 33.80 3.22
C PRO A 154 34.46 35.18 3.80
N GLY A 155 34.12 35.18 5.10
CA GLY A 155 33.96 36.36 5.92
C GLY A 155 35.25 37.17 6.06
N ALA A 156 35.08 38.45 6.35
CA ALA A 156 36.14 39.46 6.43
C ALA A 156 37.07 39.32 7.65
N ALA A 157 38.36 39.64 7.41
CA ALA A 157 39.40 40.33 8.23
C ALA A 157 39.73 39.79 9.65
N PRO A 158 41.00 39.82 10.15
CA PRO A 158 41.78 41.07 10.30
C PRO A 158 43.33 40.99 10.23
N ARG A 159 44.01 42.11 9.93
CA ARG A 159 45.02 42.83 10.75
C ARG A 159 45.66 43.96 9.95
#